data_AF-A0AAN6VYE6-F1
#
_entry.id   AF-A0AAN6VYE6-F1
#
_cell.length_a   1.000
_cell.length_b   1.000
_cell.length_c   1.000
_cell.angle_alpha   90.00
_cell.angle_beta   90.00
_cell.angle_gamma   90.00
#
_symmetry.space_group_name_H-M   'P 1'
#
loop_
_entity.id
_entity.type
_entity.pdbx_description
1 polymer ?
#
loop_
_entity_poly.entity_id
_entity_poly.type
_entity_poly.pdbx_seq_one_letter_code
_entity_poly.pdbx_strand_id
1 'polypeptide(L)'
;MQLISFLSFAATATAAASSHLTKRCTPVFDPELALGYLPPAPCWQTFNPACQPQLSNEMTLVVKHKLAILYGLSDYCVGQVEEELAREAAGQKNNNWVRTQGNLHLIGGGKLVISNMSDAAVARYDGLTYPDGRPRDQV
;
A
#
# COMPACT_ATOMS: atom_id res chain seq x y z
N MET A 1 62.21 -15.88 31.09
CA MET A 1 60.99 -16.44 30.46
C MET A 1 60.07 -15.27 30.13
N GLN A 2 60.04 -14.85 28.87
CA GLN A 2 59.15 -13.78 28.37
C GLN A 2 57.93 -14.44 27.72
N LEU A 3 56.74 -14.19 28.26
CA LEU A 3 55.47 -14.67 27.74
C LEU A 3 54.99 -13.73 26.65
N ILE A 4 55.06 -14.20 25.40
CA ILE A 4 54.46 -13.56 24.23
C ILE A 4 52.96 -13.84 24.29
N SER A 5 52.17 -12.83 24.64
CA SER A 5 50.71 -12.89 24.48
C SER A 5 50.36 -12.33 23.10
N PHE A 6 50.10 -13.24 22.16
CA PHE A 6 49.51 -12.92 20.87
C PHE A 6 48.04 -12.52 21.08
N LEU A 7 47.75 -11.22 21.01
CA LEU A 7 46.38 -10.72 20.94
C LEU A 7 45.84 -11.01 19.53
N SER A 8 45.04 -12.07 19.43
CA SER A 8 44.28 -12.40 18.25
C SER A 8 43.33 -11.26 17.88
N PHE A 9 43.50 -10.77 16.65
CA PHE A 9 42.57 -9.93 15.92
C PHE A 9 41.16 -10.54 15.95
N ALA A 10 40.23 -9.90 16.65
CA ALA A 10 38.80 -10.05 16.41
C ALA A 10 38.30 -8.75 15.75
N ALA A 11 38.53 -8.63 14.45
CA ALA A 11 37.84 -7.65 13.63
C ALA A 11 36.38 -8.10 13.48
N THR A 12 35.51 -7.63 14.36
CA THR A 12 34.06 -7.67 14.12
C THR A 12 33.72 -6.67 13.04
N ALA A 13 33.89 -7.07 11.78
CA ALA A 13 33.24 -6.44 10.66
C ALA A 13 31.74 -6.73 10.75
N THR A 14 30.97 -5.83 11.35
CA THR A 14 29.51 -5.78 11.16
C THR A 14 29.23 -5.37 9.72
N ALA A 15 29.30 -6.34 8.82
CA ALA A 15 28.84 -6.19 7.46
C ALA A 15 27.31 -6.07 7.44
N ALA A 16 26.86 -4.99 6.81
CA ALA A 16 25.60 -4.87 6.10
C ALA A 16 24.28 -5.14 6.87
N ALA A 17 23.68 -4.06 7.35
CA ALA A 17 22.24 -3.84 7.14
C ALA A 17 22.03 -2.53 6.34
N SER A 18 22.73 -2.42 5.21
CA SER A 18 22.39 -1.48 4.14
C SER A 18 21.14 -2.01 3.45
N SER A 19 19.96 -1.70 3.98
CA SER A 19 18.65 -1.75 3.29
C SER A 19 17.59 -1.04 4.12
N HIS A 20 17.84 0.20 4.56
CA HIS A 20 16.72 1.06 4.94
C HIS A 20 16.02 1.47 3.63
N LEU A 21 15.12 0.61 3.14
CA LEU A 21 14.08 1.01 2.21
C LEU A 21 13.37 2.19 2.87
N THR A 22 13.66 3.40 2.41
CA THR A 22 13.01 4.62 2.87
C THR A 22 11.53 4.47 2.59
N LYS A 23 10.76 4.22 3.65
CA LYS A 23 9.32 3.99 3.57
C LYS A 23 8.68 5.28 3.06
N ARG A 24 8.16 5.25 1.83
CA ARG A 24 7.68 6.46 1.15
C ARG A 24 6.31 6.84 1.69
N CYS A 25 6.28 7.80 2.62
CA CYS A 25 5.05 8.53 2.99
C CYS A 25 4.70 9.64 1.99
N THR A 26 5.59 9.95 1.03
CA THR A 26 5.44 11.09 0.14
C THR A 26 5.18 10.64 -1.30
N PRO A 27 4.32 11.35 -2.04
CA PRO A 27 4.18 11.15 -3.48
C PRO A 27 5.51 11.34 -4.22
N VAL A 28 5.63 10.71 -5.38
CA VAL A 28 6.79 10.86 -6.27
C VAL A 28 6.34 11.60 -7.52
N PHE A 29 7.01 12.68 -7.88
CA PHE A 29 6.70 13.40 -9.11
C PHE A 29 6.88 12.50 -10.34
N ASP A 30 5.88 12.51 -11.21
CA ASP A 30 5.84 11.76 -12.45
C ASP A 30 4.92 12.50 -13.45
N PRO A 31 5.48 13.22 -14.43
CA PRO A 31 4.71 14.10 -15.30
C PRO A 31 3.76 13.35 -16.25
N GLU A 32 3.89 12.03 -16.38
CA GLU A 32 3.04 11.21 -17.24
C GLU A 32 1.73 10.78 -16.57
N LEU A 33 1.62 10.95 -15.25
CA LEU A 33 0.39 10.69 -14.48
C LEU A 33 -0.55 11.89 -14.50
N ALA A 34 -1.85 11.64 -14.35
CA ALA A 34 -2.90 12.66 -14.42
C ALA A 34 -2.67 13.85 -13.48
N LEU A 35 -2.25 13.54 -12.24
CA LEU A 35 -1.97 14.55 -11.23
C LEU A 35 -0.49 14.97 -11.23
N GLY A 36 0.36 14.39 -12.07
CA GLY A 36 1.79 14.66 -12.08
C GLY A 36 2.56 14.00 -10.93
N TYR A 37 1.94 13.10 -10.16
CA TYR A 37 2.59 12.39 -9.06
C TYR A 37 2.01 10.98 -8.89
N LEU A 38 2.88 10.03 -8.52
CA LEU A 38 2.52 8.69 -8.06
C LEU A 38 2.25 8.75 -6.54
N PRO A 39 1.01 8.48 -6.08
CA PRO A 39 0.70 8.49 -4.66
C PRO A 39 1.35 7.28 -3.97
N PRO A 40 1.69 7.40 -2.67
CA PRO A 40 2.32 6.31 -1.93
C PRO A 40 1.37 5.13 -1.63
N ALA A 41 0.05 5.35 -1.67
CA ALA A 41 -0.99 4.33 -1.55
C ALA A 41 -2.26 4.77 -2.31
N PRO A 42 -3.22 3.85 -2.53
CA PRO A 42 -4.53 4.21 -3.06
C PRO A 42 -5.27 5.23 -2.18
N CYS A 43 -6.17 6.01 -2.77
CA CYS A 43 -6.87 7.11 -2.08
C CYS A 43 -7.81 6.68 -0.93
N TRP A 44 -8.11 5.39 -0.83
CA TRP A 44 -8.89 4.77 0.26
C TRP A 44 -8.01 4.19 1.38
N GLN A 45 -6.73 4.53 1.37
CA GLN A 45 -5.78 4.22 2.43
C GLN A 45 -5.11 5.51 2.91
N THR A 46 -4.67 5.48 4.16
CA THR A 46 -3.85 6.53 4.78
C THR A 46 -2.58 5.90 5.37
N PHE A 47 -1.79 6.68 6.09
CA PHE A 47 -0.56 6.21 6.72
C PHE A 47 -0.50 6.62 8.18
N ASN A 48 0.06 5.73 9.00
CA ASN A 48 0.50 6.12 10.34
C ASN A 48 1.83 6.90 10.28
N PRO A 49 2.29 7.50 11.40
CA PRO A 49 3.56 8.23 11.45
C PRO A 49 4.80 7.38 11.07
N ALA A 50 4.68 6.05 11.13
CA ALA A 50 5.72 5.11 10.69
C ALA A 50 5.57 4.68 9.23
N CYS A 51 4.79 5.40 8.41
CA CYS A 51 4.51 5.14 7.00
C CYS A 51 3.95 3.73 6.72
N GLN A 52 3.21 3.15 7.67
CA GLN A 52 2.45 1.91 7.41
C GLN A 52 1.08 2.28 6.87
N PRO A 53 0.63 1.64 5.79
CA PRO A 53 -0.70 1.87 5.26
C PRO A 53 -1.76 1.47 6.30
N GLN A 54 -2.83 2.25 6.36
CA GLN A 54 -4.01 2.06 7.19
C GLN A 54 -5.26 2.27 6.33
N LEU A 55 -6.39 1.72 6.76
CA LEU A 55 -7.67 1.98 6.10
C LEU A 55 -8.15 3.39 6.44
N SER A 56 -8.47 4.21 5.44
CA SER A 56 -9.20 5.48 5.66
C SER A 56 -10.71 5.32 5.58
N ASN A 57 -11.16 4.17 5.06
CA ASN A 57 -12.55 3.88 4.73
C ASN A 57 -12.95 2.55 5.38
N GLU A 58 -14.24 2.43 5.72
CA GLU A 58 -14.80 1.16 6.17
C GLU A 58 -14.62 0.09 5.09
N MET A 59 -14.24 -1.13 5.48
CA MET A 59 -13.97 -2.21 4.54
C MET A 59 -14.44 -3.57 5.02
N THR A 60 -15.18 -4.28 4.16
CA THR A 60 -15.42 -5.72 4.28
C THR A 60 -14.44 -6.49 3.40
N LEU A 61 -13.62 -7.37 3.98
CA LEU A 61 -12.77 -8.31 3.22
C LEU A 61 -13.40 -9.70 3.26
N VAL A 62 -13.59 -10.30 2.08
CA VAL A 62 -14.09 -11.65 1.92
C VAL A 62 -12.94 -12.51 1.37
N VAL A 63 -12.06 -12.94 2.28
CA VAL A 63 -10.80 -13.66 1.97
C VAL A 63 -11.02 -14.84 1.01
N LYS A 64 -12.02 -15.69 1.30
CA LYS A 64 -12.36 -16.87 0.48
C LYS A 64 -12.66 -16.51 -0.98
N HIS A 65 -13.24 -15.34 -1.22
CA HIS A 65 -13.62 -14.86 -2.55
C HIS A 65 -12.62 -13.87 -3.15
N LYS A 66 -11.48 -13.63 -2.47
CA LYS A 66 -10.44 -12.66 -2.88
C LYS A 66 -11.05 -11.33 -3.30
N LEU A 67 -11.91 -10.81 -2.43
CA LEU A 67 -12.75 -9.65 -2.68
C LEU A 67 -12.73 -8.71 -1.48
N ALA A 68 -12.66 -7.41 -1.73
CA ALA A 68 -12.85 -6.37 -0.72
C ALA A 68 -13.95 -5.40 -1.17
N ILE A 69 -14.74 -4.91 -0.22
CA ILE A 69 -15.73 -3.86 -0.44
C ILE A 69 -15.36 -2.70 0.46
N LEU A 70 -15.11 -1.54 -0.13
CA LEU A 70 -14.83 -0.29 0.55
C LEU A 70 -16.08 0.59 0.52
N TYR A 71 -16.37 1.23 1.65
CA TYR A 71 -17.53 2.09 1.82
C TYR A 71 -17.13 3.54 2.16
N GLY A 72 -18.01 4.47 1.82
CA GLY A 72 -17.84 5.89 2.20
C GLY A 72 -16.66 6.58 1.50
N LEU A 73 -16.31 6.17 0.27
CA LEU A 73 -15.33 6.88 -0.53
C LEU A 73 -15.79 8.33 -0.76
N SER A 74 -14.86 9.26 -0.62
CA SER A 74 -15.10 10.67 -0.98
C SER A 74 -15.21 10.83 -2.49
N ASP A 75 -15.91 11.87 -2.95
CA ASP A 75 -16.00 12.20 -4.38
C ASP A 75 -14.63 12.36 -5.03
N TYR A 76 -13.65 12.90 -4.29
CA TYR A 76 -12.26 12.99 -4.73
C TYR A 76 -11.63 11.61 -4.98
N CYS A 77 -11.85 10.64 -4.09
CA CYS A 77 -11.31 9.29 -4.27
C CYS A 77 -12.05 8.53 -5.38
N VAL A 78 -13.36 8.73 -5.53
CA VAL A 78 -14.13 8.22 -6.66
C VAL A 78 -13.55 8.73 -7.98
N GLY A 79 -13.34 10.04 -8.13
CA GLY A 79 -12.75 10.63 -9.34
C GLY A 79 -11.34 10.10 -9.65
N GLN A 80 -10.52 9.82 -8.64
CA GLN A 80 -9.21 9.19 -8.86
C GLN A 80 -9.32 7.73 -9.34
N VAL A 81 -10.28 6.96 -8.84
CA VAL A 81 -10.53 5.60 -9.33
C VAL A 81 -11.03 5.62 -10.77
N GLU A 82 -11.92 6.57 -11.10
CA GLU A 82 -12.41 6.75 -12.48
C GLU A 82 -11.26 7.10 -13.44
N GLU A 83 -10.39 8.04 -13.07
CA GLU A 83 -9.20 8.41 -13.86
C GLU A 83 -8.24 7.22 -14.03
N GLU A 84 -7.99 6.46 -12.96
CA GLU A 84 -7.15 5.26 -12.99
C GLU A 84 -7.68 4.24 -14.02
N LEU A 85 -8.99 3.98 -13.99
CA LEU A 85 -9.67 3.05 -14.89
C LEU A 85 -9.72 3.57 -16.33
N ALA A 86 -9.96 4.87 -16.52
CA ALA A 86 -9.97 5.50 -17.84
C ALA A 86 -8.59 5.42 -18.50
N ARG A 87 -7.52 5.68 -17.74
CA ARG A 87 -6.14 5.56 -18.23
C ARG A 87 -5.73 4.12 -18.52
N GLU A 88 -6.10 3.17 -17.66
CA GLU A 88 -5.89 1.74 -17.92
C GLU A 88 -6.54 1.34 -19.27
N ALA A 89 -7.80 1.72 -19.48
CA ALA A 89 -8.53 1.44 -20.71
C ALA A 89 -7.91 2.11 -21.95
N ALA A 90 -7.32 3.29 -21.79
CA ALA A 90 -6.61 4.01 -22.84
C ALA A 90 -5.16 3.55 -23.05
N GLY A 91 -4.65 2.59 -22.27
CA GLY A 91 -3.25 2.17 -22.30
C GLY A 91 -2.26 3.26 -21.87
N GLN A 92 -2.75 4.24 -21.11
CA GLN A 92 -1.95 5.33 -20.57
C GLN A 92 -1.36 4.94 -19.22
N LYS A 93 -0.22 5.56 -18.87
CA LYS A 93 0.40 5.34 -17.56
C LYS A 93 -0.57 5.71 -16.44
N ASN A 94 -0.68 4.87 -15.43
CA ASN A 94 -1.55 5.07 -14.28
C ASN A 94 -0.83 4.65 -12.99
N ASN A 95 -1.53 4.65 -11.87
CA ASN A 95 -0.97 4.31 -10.56
C ASN A 95 -0.82 2.79 -10.36
N ASN A 96 -1.16 1.97 -11.37
CA ASN A 96 -1.15 0.51 -11.34
C ASN A 96 -2.03 -0.08 -10.21
N TRP A 97 -3.11 0.59 -9.83
CA TRP A 97 -3.99 0.10 -8.78
C TRP A 97 -4.73 -1.17 -9.20
N VAL A 98 -5.18 -1.28 -10.46
CA VAL A 98 -5.81 -2.51 -10.96
C VAL A 98 -4.87 -3.71 -10.81
N ARG A 99 -3.60 -3.52 -11.19
CA ARG A 99 -2.56 -4.56 -11.08
C ARG A 99 -2.18 -4.90 -9.64
N THR A 100 -2.12 -3.91 -8.76
CA THR A 100 -1.61 -4.10 -7.38
C THR A 100 -2.70 -4.46 -6.38
N GLN A 101 -3.94 -4.04 -6.60
CA GLN A 101 -5.05 -4.22 -5.66
C GLN A 101 -5.99 -5.34 -6.12
N GLY A 102 -6.29 -5.41 -7.42
CA GLY A 102 -7.32 -6.25 -8.01
C GLY A 102 -8.20 -5.41 -8.95
N ASN A 103 -9.19 -6.05 -9.59
CA ASN A 103 -10.11 -5.37 -10.48
C ASN A 103 -10.99 -4.38 -9.68
N LEU A 104 -11.02 -3.12 -10.10
CA LEU A 104 -11.74 -2.05 -9.41
C LEU A 104 -13.12 -1.86 -10.04
N HIS A 105 -14.16 -1.89 -9.21
CA HIS A 105 -15.55 -1.69 -9.65
C HIS A 105 -16.25 -0.66 -8.75
N LEU A 106 -16.48 0.54 -9.29
CA LEU A 106 -17.35 1.52 -8.65
C LEU A 106 -18.81 1.11 -8.85
N ILE A 107 -19.56 1.02 -7.75
CA ILE A 107 -20.98 0.60 -7.78
C ILE A 107 -21.95 1.73 -7.35
N GLY A 108 -21.44 2.97 -7.30
CA GLY A 108 -22.19 4.15 -6.86
C GLY A 108 -22.26 4.31 -5.34
N GLY A 109 -22.69 5.49 -4.89
CA GLY A 109 -22.86 5.80 -3.46
C GLY A 109 -21.56 5.73 -2.64
N GLY A 110 -20.42 6.07 -3.25
CA GLY A 110 -19.10 6.02 -2.60
C GLY A 110 -18.62 4.60 -2.26
N LYS A 111 -19.05 3.58 -3.02
CA LYS A 111 -18.64 2.18 -2.82
C LYS A 111 -17.74 1.69 -3.95
N LEU A 112 -16.66 1.01 -3.56
CA LEU A 112 -15.72 0.35 -4.45
C LEU A 112 -15.63 -1.13 -4.08
N VAL A 113 -15.86 -1.99 -5.06
CA VAL A 113 -15.61 -3.42 -4.97
C VAL A 113 -14.28 -3.72 -5.66
N ILE A 114 -13.34 -4.30 -4.92
CA ILE A 114 -12.09 -4.82 -5.44
C ILE A 114 -12.25 -6.33 -5.57
N SER A 115 -12.24 -6.85 -6.80
CA SER A 115 -12.38 -8.27 -7.08
C SER A 115 -11.10 -8.86 -7.67
N ASN A 116 -11.02 -10.19 -7.79
CA ASN A 116 -9.87 -10.88 -8.38
C ASN A 116 -8.53 -10.48 -7.72
N MET A 117 -8.55 -10.28 -6.39
CA MET A 117 -7.35 -9.91 -5.65
C MET A 117 -6.34 -11.07 -5.68
N SER A 118 -5.05 -10.75 -5.79
CA SER A 118 -4.00 -11.76 -5.57
C SER A 118 -3.91 -12.15 -4.10
N ASP A 119 -3.34 -13.33 -3.78
CA ASP A 119 -3.15 -13.74 -2.38
C ASP A 119 -2.27 -12.74 -1.60
N ALA A 120 -1.28 -12.16 -2.29
CA ALA A 120 -0.47 -11.09 -1.73
C ALA A 120 -1.28 -9.82 -1.43
N ALA A 121 -2.25 -9.47 -2.29
CA ALA A 121 -3.16 -8.35 -2.01
C ALA A 121 -4.07 -8.68 -0.82
N VAL A 122 -4.69 -9.87 -0.80
CA VAL A 122 -5.53 -10.31 0.32
C VAL A 122 -4.78 -10.24 1.65
N ALA A 123 -3.56 -10.80 1.71
CA ALA A 123 -2.74 -10.76 2.92
C ALA A 123 -2.38 -9.33 3.35
N ARG A 124 -2.13 -8.41 2.40
CA ARG A 124 -1.92 -6.99 2.73
C ARG A 124 -3.16 -6.37 3.36
N TYR A 125 -4.34 -6.56 2.74
CA TYR A 125 -5.59 -5.99 3.21
C TYR A 125 -6.04 -6.58 4.55
N ASP A 126 -5.76 -7.85 4.80
CA ASP A 126 -6.09 -8.52 6.07
C ASP A 126 -5.25 -7.97 7.24
N GLY A 127 -4.01 -7.54 6.95
CA GLY A 127 -3.12 -6.92 7.94
C GLY A 127 -3.33 -5.42 8.16
N LEU A 128 -4.31 -4.77 7.51
CA LEU A 128 -4.56 -3.34 7.69
C LEU A 128 -5.36 -3.06 8.97
N THR A 129 -5.06 -1.91 9.59
CA THR A 129 -5.81 -1.36 10.72
C THR A 129 -6.39 0.01 10.38
N TYR A 130 -7.35 0.46 11.18
CA TYR A 130 -7.85 1.84 11.14
C TYR A 130 -6.89 2.80 11.87
N PRO A 131 -7.02 4.13 11.68
CA PRO A 131 -6.11 5.11 12.27
C PRO A 131 -6.11 5.11 13.80
N ASP A 132 -7.21 4.69 14.42
CA ASP A 132 -7.38 4.52 15.87
C ASP A 132 -6.81 3.19 16.40
N GLY A 133 -6.20 2.39 15.53
CA GLY A 133 -5.60 1.10 15.88
C GLY A 133 -6.59 -0.07 15.90
N ARG A 134 -7.88 0.15 15.61
CA ARG A 134 -8.84 -0.94 15.54
C ARG A 134 -8.53 -1.91 14.39
N PRO A 135 -8.69 -3.22 14.61
CA PRO A 135 -8.71 -4.20 13.54
C PRO A 135 -9.83 -3.94 12.52
N ARG A 136 -9.61 -4.36 11.28
CA ARG A 136 -10.57 -4.24 10.19
C ARG A 136 -11.94 -4.88 10.48
N ASP A 137 -11.95 -5.99 11.20
CA ASP A 137 -13.12 -6.84 11.47
C ASP A 137 -14.01 -6.33 12.63
N GLN A 138 -13.71 -5.15 13.18
CA GLN A 138 -14.45 -4.58 14.32
C GLN A 138 -15.31 -3.35 13.94
N VAL A 139 -15.79 -3.28 12.69
CA VAL A 139 -16.70 -2.24 12.18
C VAL A 139 -17.95 -2.89 11.62
#